data_AF-A0A2V8QHZ3-F1
#
_entry.id   AF-A0A2V8QHZ3-F1
#
_cell.length_a   1.000
_cell.length_b   1.000
_cell.length_c   1.000
_cell.angle_alpha   90.00
_cell.angle_beta   90.00
_cell.angle_gamma   90.00
#
_symmetry.space_group_name_H-M   'P 1'
#
loop_
_entity.id
_entity.type
_entity.pdbx_description
1 polymer ?
#
loop_
_entity_poly.entity_id
_entity_poly.type
_entity_poly.pdbx_seq_one_letter_code
_entity_poly.pdbx_strand_id
1 'polypeptide(L)'
;MSKLGGGWGTFHVVPIETGRGCPYGCEFCTVTGFFGDSIRFRTNESVVDELLRLKARAKKERGQIAVFFIDDNLAINIKRTKSLLRDIIAAKAQVPWIAQISANLLRDQELIDLIADSGGKWVFIGMESIDPVNMADVNKNFS
;
A
#
# COMPACT_ATOMS: atom_id res chain seq x y z
N MET A 1 35.17 -4.14 0.01
CA MET A 1 35.01 -5.61 -0.02
C MET A 1 33.60 -5.95 0.44
N SER A 2 32.65 -6.03 -0.51
CA SER A 2 31.30 -6.49 -0.21
C SER A 2 31.35 -7.99 0.04
N LYS A 3 30.74 -8.45 1.14
CA LYS A 3 30.54 -9.88 1.39
C LYS A 3 29.50 -10.40 0.39
N LEU A 4 29.97 -10.77 -0.80
CA LEU A 4 29.31 -11.76 -1.65
C LEU A 4 29.29 -13.07 -0.85
N GLY A 5 28.11 -13.51 -0.40
CA GLY A 5 27.95 -14.83 0.23
C GLY A 5 27.26 -14.90 1.58
N GLY A 6 26.68 -13.82 2.11
CA GLY A 6 25.68 -13.93 3.17
C GLY A 6 24.31 -14.20 2.54
N GLY A 7 24.00 -15.46 2.22
CA GLY A 7 22.68 -15.82 1.70
C GLY A 7 21.58 -15.28 2.61
N TRP A 8 20.53 -14.71 2.03
CA TRP A 8 19.33 -14.35 2.77
C TRP A 8 18.87 -15.61 3.51
N GLY A 9 18.91 -15.61 4.85
CA GLY A 9 18.49 -16.79 5.62
C GLY A 9 17.02 -17.13 5.34
N THR A 10 16.18 -16.09 5.18
CA THR A 10 14.77 -16.16 4.79
C THR A 10 14.32 -14.86 4.13
N PHE A 11 13.29 -14.94 3.27
CA PHE A 11 12.56 -13.79 2.73
C PHE A 11 11.07 -13.98 3.02
N HIS A 12 10.46 -13.02 3.72
CA HIS A 12 9.04 -13.04 4.07
C HIS A 12 8.32 -11.83 3.49
N VAL A 13 7.12 -12.06 2.97
CA VAL A 13 6.16 -10.99 2.66
C VAL A 13 5.08 -11.04 3.73
N VAL A 14 4.93 -9.94 4.47
CA VAL A 14 3.97 -9.85 5.57
C VAL A 14 2.80 -8.96 5.13
N PRO A 15 1.56 -9.47 5.14
CA PRO A 15 0.40 -8.64 4.86
C PRO A 15 0.16 -7.67 6.02
N ILE A 16 -0.02 -6.39 5.71
CA ILE A 16 -0.46 -5.36 6.67
C ILE A 16 -1.65 -4.65 6.07
N GLU A 17 -2.69 -4.45 6.87
CA GLU A 17 -3.83 -3.62 6.51
C GLU A 17 -3.66 -2.23 7.15
N THR A 18 -3.77 -1.15 6.38
CA THR A 18 -3.77 0.22 6.92
C THR A 18 -5.18 0.79 7.06
N GLY A 19 -6.12 0.25 6.31
CA GLY A 19 -7.54 0.54 6.34
C GLY A 19 -8.33 -0.54 5.62
N ARG A 20 -9.65 -0.56 5.85
CA ARG A 20 -10.55 -1.58 5.35
C ARG A 20 -11.82 -0.94 4.79
N GLY A 21 -12.24 -1.44 3.64
CA GLY A 21 -13.39 -0.95 2.89
C GLY A 21 -12.99 0.01 1.78
N CYS A 22 -13.84 0.09 0.76
CA CYS A 22 -13.69 0.99 -0.37
C CYS A 22 -15.08 1.55 -0.74
N PRO A 23 -15.25 2.87 -0.86
CA PRO A 23 -16.52 3.50 -1.16
C PRO A 23 -16.86 3.40 -2.65
N TYR A 24 -15.92 2.92 -3.47
CA TYR A 24 -16.17 2.66 -4.88
C TYR A 24 -17.04 1.42 -5.02
N GLY A 25 -18.30 1.63 -5.42
CA GLY A 25 -19.25 0.56 -5.73
C GLY A 25 -19.05 -0.02 -7.13
N CYS A 26 -17.83 -0.46 -7.47
CA CYS A 26 -17.59 -1.13 -8.75
C CYS A 26 -18.39 -2.44 -8.81
N GLU A 27 -19.15 -2.70 -9.88
CA GLU A 27 -20.13 -3.79 -9.93
C GLU A 27 -19.48 -5.18 -9.78
N PHE A 28 -18.27 -5.34 -10.31
CA PHE A 28 -17.51 -6.59 -10.22
C PHE A 28 -16.79 -6.79 -8.88
N CYS A 29 -16.75 -5.77 -8.03
CA CYS A 29 -15.92 -5.75 -6.83
C CYS A 29 -16.70 -6.24 -5.60
N THR A 30 -16.18 -7.25 -4.91
CA THR A 30 -16.83 -7.81 -3.71
C THR A 30 -16.59 -6.97 -2.45
N VAL A 31 -15.70 -5.98 -2.50
CA VAL A 31 -15.27 -5.19 -1.32
C VAL A 31 -16.44 -4.48 -0.66
N THR A 32 -17.24 -3.73 -1.42
CA THR A 32 -18.40 -3.01 -0.87
C THR A 32 -19.45 -3.98 -0.34
N GLY A 33 -19.65 -5.13 -1.00
CA GLY A 33 -20.56 -6.18 -0.53
C GLY A 33 -20.11 -6.83 0.79
N PHE A 34 -18.81 -6.97 1.02
CA PHE A 34 -18.26 -7.56 2.26
C PHE A 34 -18.07 -6.56 3.40
N PHE A 35 -17.60 -5.34 3.12
CA PHE A 35 -17.17 -4.38 4.12
C PHE A 35 -18.08 -3.15 4.26
N GLY A 36 -19.09 -3.02 3.40
CA GLY A 36 -19.91 -1.82 3.29
C GLY A 36 -19.22 -0.72 2.49
N ASP A 37 -19.88 0.44 2.41
CA ASP A 37 -19.44 1.64 1.69
C ASP A 37 -18.51 2.56 2.52
N SER A 38 -18.37 2.26 3.81
CA SER A 38 -17.51 3.04 4.72
C SER A 38 -16.08 2.52 4.76
N ILE A 39 -15.11 3.44 4.81
CA ILE A 39 -13.70 3.11 5.04
C ILE A 39 -13.36 3.35 6.50
N ARG A 40 -12.66 2.39 7.11
CA ARG A 40 -12.08 2.54 8.44
C ARG A 40 -10.58 2.47 8.33
N PHE A 41 -9.88 3.44 8.92
CA PHE A 41 -8.43 3.50 8.92
C PHE A 41 -7.87 3.20 10.30
N ARG A 42 -6.71 2.55 10.32
CA ARG A 42 -5.83 2.54 11.50
C ARG A 42 -5.14 3.90 11.64
N THR A 43 -4.76 4.23 12.87
CA THR A 43 -3.89 5.38 13.14
C THR A 43 -2.52 5.18 12.50
N ASN A 44 -1.85 6.27 12.12
CA ASN A 44 -0.50 6.19 11.54
C ASN A 44 0.48 5.54 12.52
N GLU A 45 0.41 5.91 13.80
CA GLU A 45 1.19 5.33 14.89
C GLU A 45 1.10 3.80 14.91
N SER A 46 -0.13 3.25 14.81
CA SER A 46 -0.35 1.79 14.80
C SER A 46 0.36 1.09 13.65
N VAL A 47 0.34 1.69 12.45
CA VAL A 47 1.00 1.12 11.26
C VAL A 47 2.52 1.28 11.35
N VAL A 48 3.00 2.46 11.75
CA VAL A 48 4.44 2.76 11.89
C VAL A 48 5.10 1.84 12.93
N ASP A 49 4.47 1.63 14.08
CA ASP A 49 4.95 0.72 15.11
C ASP A 49 5.08 -0.72 14.60
N GLU A 50 4.13 -1.17 13.79
CA GLU A 50 4.15 -2.51 13.19
C GLU A 50 5.32 -2.64 12.21
N LEU A 51 5.55 -1.64 11.35
CA LEU A 51 6.68 -1.61 10.43
C LEU A 51 8.03 -1.59 11.16
N LEU A 52 8.13 -0.84 12.27
CA LEU A 52 9.32 -0.82 13.12
C LEU A 52 9.60 -2.21 13.74
N ARG A 53 8.57 -2.91 14.21
CA ARG A 53 8.70 -4.29 14.73
C ARG A 53 9.18 -5.25 13.65
N LEU A 54 8.61 -5.17 12.45
CA LEU A 54 9.06 -5.99 11.31
C LEU A 54 10.50 -5.69 10.92
N LYS A 55 10.89 -4.42 10.86
CA LYS A 55 12.27 -4.01 10.58
C LYS A 55 13.26 -4.53 11.62
N ALA A 56 12.90 -4.46 12.90
CA ALA A 56 13.69 -5.03 13.99
C ALA A 56 13.82 -6.56 13.90
N ARG A 57 12.72 -7.24 13.54
CA ARG A 57 12.68 -8.68 13.33
C ARG A 57 13.61 -9.11 12.19
N ALA A 58 13.52 -8.46 11.03
CA ALA A 58 14.39 -8.74 9.88
C ALA A 58 15.89 -8.64 10.26
N LYS A 59 16.25 -7.60 11.03
CA LYS A 59 17.62 -7.43 11.54
C LYS A 59 18.03 -8.56 12.49
N LYS A 60 17.16 -8.94 13.44
CA LYS A 60 17.42 -10.01 14.41
C LYS A 60 17.61 -11.36 13.74
N GLU A 61 16.77 -11.68 12.76
CA GLU A 61 16.76 -12.96 12.05
C GLU A 61 17.81 -13.02 10.93
N ARG A 62 18.50 -11.91 10.62
CA ARG A 62 19.38 -11.77 9.45
C ARG A 62 18.68 -12.17 8.15
N GLY A 63 17.36 -11.95 8.10
CA GLY A 63 16.49 -12.23 6.97
C GLY A 63 16.02 -10.95 6.28
N GLN A 64 15.10 -11.09 5.35
CA GLN A 64 14.41 -9.98 4.69
C GLN A 64 12.92 -10.05 4.96
N ILE A 65 12.33 -8.89 5.18
CA ILE A 65 10.90 -8.73 5.28
C ILE A 65 10.49 -7.62 4.32
N ALA A 66 9.55 -7.94 3.45
CA ALA A 66 8.77 -6.99 2.69
C ALA A 66 7.33 -6.97 3.21
N VAL A 67 6.64 -5.86 3.00
CA VAL A 67 5.23 -5.70 3.38
C VAL A 67 4.35 -5.66 2.15
N PHE A 68 3.22 -6.35 2.20
CA PHE A 68 2.13 -6.10 1.27
C PHE A 68 1.04 -5.34 2.01
N PHE A 69 0.83 -4.07 1.64
CA PHE A 69 -0.36 -3.35 2.07
C PHE A 69 -1.57 -3.91 1.33
N ILE A 70 -2.36 -4.71 2.04
CA ILE A 70 -3.50 -5.44 1.49
C ILE A 70 -4.78 -4.59 1.40
N ASP A 71 -4.65 -3.28 1.59
CA ASP A 71 -5.70 -2.32 1.34
C ASP A 71 -6.18 -2.42 -0.12
N ASP A 72 -7.49 -2.50 -0.33
CA ASP A 72 -8.09 -2.57 -1.68
C ASP A 72 -7.70 -1.37 -2.54
N ASN A 73 -7.49 -0.22 -1.89
CA ASN A 73 -6.86 0.96 -2.47
C ASN A 73 -6.15 1.76 -1.37
N LEU A 74 -4.82 1.60 -1.25
CA LEU A 74 -4.01 2.27 -0.23
C LEU A 74 -4.12 3.80 -0.29
N ALA A 75 -4.31 4.35 -1.49
CA ALA A 75 -4.31 5.79 -1.75
C ALA A 75 -5.73 6.38 -1.91
N ILE A 76 -6.78 5.63 -1.55
CA ILE A 76 -8.18 6.06 -1.61
C ILE A 76 -8.44 7.40 -0.93
N ASN A 77 -7.69 7.71 0.14
CA ASN A 77 -7.66 9.03 0.76
C ASN A 77 -6.24 9.60 0.69
N ILE A 78 -5.94 10.34 -0.38
CA ILE A 78 -4.61 10.89 -0.67
C ILE A 78 -4.03 11.65 0.53
N LYS A 79 -4.83 12.51 1.19
CA LYS A 79 -4.37 13.31 2.33
C LYS A 79 -3.90 12.41 3.48
N ARG A 80 -4.69 11.39 3.83
CA ARG A 80 -4.34 10.41 4.85
C ARG A 80 -3.14 9.57 4.43
N THR A 81 -3.09 9.11 3.19
CA THR A 81 -1.98 8.29 2.68
C THR A 81 -0.68 9.06 2.72
N LYS A 82 -0.64 10.29 2.21
CA LYS A 82 0.55 11.15 2.32
C LYS A 82 0.96 11.39 3.78
N SER A 83 0.00 11.54 4.70
CA SER A 83 0.30 11.66 6.14
C SER A 83 0.99 10.40 6.67
N LEU A 84 0.46 9.22 6.36
CA LEU A 84 1.06 7.94 6.76
C LEU A 84 2.47 7.78 6.17
N LEU A 85 2.66 8.06 4.88
CA LEU A 85 3.97 7.91 4.23
C LEU A 85 5.03 8.84 4.86
N ARG A 86 4.65 10.07 5.20
CA ARG A 86 5.54 11.00 5.93
C ARG A 86 5.92 10.48 7.32
N ASP A 87 4.97 9.90 8.06
CA ASP A 87 5.25 9.34 9.38
C ASP A 87 6.18 8.11 9.30
N ILE A 88 6.01 7.27 8.28
CA ILE A 88 6.93 6.15 7.99
C ILE A 88 8.36 6.67 7.75
N ILE A 89 8.50 7.73 6.94
CA ILE A 89 9.80 8.34 6.62
C ILE A 89 10.42 8.96 7.87
N ALA A 90 9.65 9.76 8.62
CA ALA A 90 10.12 10.46 9.82
C ALA A 90 10.59 9.48 10.91
N ALA A 91 9.85 8.39 11.13
CA ALA A 91 10.20 7.34 12.09
C ALA A 91 11.33 6.42 11.61
N LYS A 92 11.82 6.59 10.37
CA LYS A 92 12.75 5.67 9.70
C LYS A 92 12.23 4.22 9.68
N ALA A 93 10.92 4.06 9.55
CA ALA A 93 10.22 2.78 9.58
C ALA A 93 10.19 2.07 8.23
N GLN A 94 10.88 2.60 7.21
CA GLN A 94 10.86 2.02 5.86
C GLN A 94 11.31 0.55 5.87
N VAL A 95 10.46 -0.28 5.26
CA VAL A 95 10.71 -1.64 4.78
C VAL A 95 10.27 -1.68 3.32
N PRO A 96 10.84 -2.53 2.44
CA PRO A 96 10.32 -2.69 1.09
C PRO A 96 8.84 -3.04 1.13
N TRP A 97 8.00 -2.31 0.41
CA TRP A 97 6.57 -2.60 0.41
C TRP A 97 5.95 -2.56 -0.99
N ILE A 98 4.83 -3.29 -1.11
CA ILE A 98 3.97 -3.34 -2.29
C ILE A 98 2.53 -2.99 -1.89
N ALA A 99 1.74 -2.44 -2.80
CA ALA A 99 0.36 -2.04 -2.53
C ALA A 99 -0.51 -2.02 -3.80
N GLN A 100 -1.82 -1.85 -3.62
CA GLN A 100 -2.77 -1.60 -4.72
C GLN A 100 -3.25 -0.15 -4.65
N ILE A 101 -3.31 0.54 -5.80
CA ILE A 101 -3.84 1.91 -5.92
C ILE A 101 -4.67 2.07 -7.20
N SER A 102 -5.54 3.08 -7.24
CA SER A 102 -6.24 3.48 -8.46
C SER A 102 -5.37 4.34 -9.38
N ALA A 103 -5.56 4.21 -10.69
CA ALA A 103 -4.73 4.87 -11.71
C ALA A 103 -4.76 6.41 -11.62
N ASN A 104 -5.90 6.98 -11.24
CA ASN A 104 -6.10 8.44 -11.10
C ASN A 104 -5.15 9.08 -10.08
N LEU A 105 -4.66 8.30 -9.11
CA LEU A 105 -3.82 8.78 -8.01
C LEU A 105 -2.37 9.03 -8.45
N LEU A 106 -1.96 8.53 -9.62
CA LEU A 106 -0.65 8.80 -10.22
C LEU A 106 -0.49 10.23 -10.76
N ARG A 107 -1.55 11.05 -10.78
CA ARG A 107 -1.44 12.46 -11.19
C ARG A 107 -0.81 13.35 -10.11
N ASP A 108 -0.70 12.84 -8.89
CA ASP A 108 -0.15 13.58 -7.75
C ASP A 108 1.35 13.25 -7.58
N GLN A 109 2.21 14.16 -8.07
CA GLN A 109 3.66 13.97 -8.02
C GLN A 109 4.20 13.82 -6.59
N GLU A 110 3.68 14.60 -5.64
CA GLU A 110 4.11 14.51 -4.24
C GLU A 110 3.77 13.13 -3.65
N LEU A 111 2.62 12.55 -4.01
CA LEU A 111 2.27 11.20 -3.59
C LEU A 111 3.28 10.19 -4.14
N ILE A 112 3.67 10.29 -5.41
CA ILE A 112 4.64 9.39 -6.04
C ILE A 112 6.01 9.48 -5.34
N ASP A 113 6.48 10.69 -5.05
CA ASP A 113 7.75 10.90 -4.37
C ASP A 113 7.72 10.28 -2.96
N LEU A 114 6.63 10.51 -2.20
CA LEU A 114 6.43 9.91 -0.89
C LEU A 114 6.34 8.38 -0.94
N ILE A 115 5.75 7.81 -1.99
CA ILE A 115 5.70 6.36 -2.20
C ILE A 115 7.13 5.81 -2.32
N ALA A 116 7.97 6.44 -3.13
CA ALA A 116 9.36 6.03 -3.30
C ALA A 116 10.16 6.14 -1.98
N ASP A 117 10.07 7.31 -1.32
CA ASP A 117 10.86 7.62 -0.11
C ASP A 117 10.46 6.79 1.12
N SER A 118 9.20 6.36 1.20
CA SER A 118 8.69 5.52 2.28
C SER A 118 9.03 4.03 2.11
N GLY A 119 9.64 3.64 0.99
CA GLY A 119 10.08 2.27 0.73
C GLY A 119 9.24 1.50 -0.30
N GLY A 120 8.33 2.16 -1.01
CA GLY A 120 7.52 1.54 -2.06
C GLY A 120 8.37 0.98 -3.18
N LYS A 121 8.11 -0.27 -3.54
CA LYS A 121 8.81 -0.96 -4.64
C LYS A 121 7.90 -1.23 -5.81
N TRP A 122 6.70 -1.76 -5.57
CA TRP A 122 5.70 -2.02 -6.62
C TRP A 122 4.31 -1.56 -6.21
N VAL A 123 3.56 -1.06 -7.18
CA VAL A 123 2.15 -0.73 -7.02
C VAL A 123 1.36 -1.42 -8.12
N PHE A 124 0.31 -2.14 -7.75
CA PHE A 124 -0.65 -2.69 -8.69
C PHE A 124 -1.72 -1.65 -8.97
N ILE A 125 -2.03 -1.46 -10.24
CA ILE A 125 -2.99 -0.47 -10.71
C ILE A 125 -4.14 -1.21 -11.40
N GLY A 126 -5.34 -1.10 -10.85
CA GLY A 126 -6.55 -1.63 -11.48
C GLY A 126 -6.99 -0.72 -12.62
N MET A 127 -6.58 -1.00 -13.85
CA MET A 127 -7.05 -0.29 -15.06
C MET A 127 -8.42 -0.78 -15.54
N GLU A 128 -8.71 -2.08 -15.43
CA GLU A 128 -9.89 -2.83 -15.94
C GLU A 128 -10.18 -2.69 -17.44
N SER A 129 -10.34 -1.49 -17.97
CA SER A 129 -10.58 -1.21 -19.38
C SER A 129 -10.03 0.17 -19.76
N ILE A 130 -9.56 0.30 -21.00
CA ILE A 130 -9.20 1.60 -21.60
C ILE A 130 -10.38 2.26 -22.33
N ASP A 131 -11.46 1.50 -22.58
CA ASP A 131 -12.70 2.00 -23.19
C ASP A 131 -13.58 2.63 -22.10
N PRO A 132 -13.88 3.94 -22.18
CA PRO A 132 -14.74 4.63 -21.23
C PRO A 132 -16.14 4.04 -21.11
N VAL A 133 -16.68 3.42 -22.18
CA VAL A 133 -18.01 2.80 -22.16
C VAL A 133 -18.03 1.60 -21.21
N ASN A 134 -17.08 0.68 -21.38
CA ASN A 134 -16.96 -0.50 -20.50
C ASN A 134 -16.70 -0.11 -19.04
N MET A 135 -15.96 0.98 -18.80
CA MET A 135 -15.70 1.50 -17.46
C MET A 135 -16.96 2.07 -16.80
N ALA A 136 -17.77 2.79 -17.56
CA ALA A 136 -19.06 3.30 -17.12
C ALA A 136 -20.05 2.16 -16.82
N ASP A 137 -20.10 1.13 -17.68
CA ASP A 137 -20.96 -0.04 -17.50
C ASP A 137 -20.71 -0.74 -16.16
N VAL A 138 -19.45 -0.82 -15.72
CA VAL A 138 -19.08 -1.47 -14.45
C VAL A 138 -19.00 -0.52 -13.25
N ASN A 139 -19.50 0.70 -13.38
CA ASN A 139 -19.46 1.74 -12.34
C ASN A 139 -18.05 2.06 -11.79
N LYS A 140 -17.01 1.92 -12.62
CA LYS A 140 -15.65 2.30 -12.25
C LYS A 140 -15.25 3.58 -12.97
N ASN A 141 -15.22 4.70 -12.24
CA ASN A 141 -14.80 5.99 -12.78
C ASN A 141 -13.46 6.41 -12.17
N PHE A 142 -12.54 6.85 -13.03
CA PHE A 142 -11.22 7.40 -12.66
C PHE A 142 -11.23 8.92 -12.45
N SER A 143 -12.42 9.53 -12.47
CA SER A 143 -12.64 10.98 -12.33
C SER A 143 -12.09 11.53 -11.02
#